data_AF-W0DI17-F1
#
_entry.id   AF-W0DI17-F1
#
_cell.length_a   1.000
_cell.length_b   1.000
_cell.length_c   1.000
_cell.angle_alpha   90.00
_cell.angle_beta   90.00
_cell.angle_gamma   90.00
#
_symmetry.space_group_name_H-M   'P 1'
#
loop_
_entity.id
_entity.type
_entity.pdbx_description
1 polymer ?
#
loop_
_entity_poly.entity_id
_entity_poly.type
_entity_poly.pdbx_seq_one_letter_code
_entity_poly.pdbx_strand_id
1 'polypeptide(L)'
;MRIEAPYYPIIYVRGYAASMNEIEDTVATPYMGFNLGSTKIRQDYESRITPFIFESPLIRLMKDESYIDAYRDGDFIQEPERVPPRSVWIFRYYEPVSEDLGDGTRREIPHFAAELRKFILRIRDQVCGDDENDRRKFKVYLVAHSMGGLICRCYLQNICRNGVRDAYPKLKGAALTRLNKEHELGAQPADPLVDKVFTYATPHNGIDMAGINVPNLGSFDRLHVRNFNRDAMRKYLALSNGGDRVDSLEGTFPTDRFFCFVGTNYRDYGAFFGMSKRGTGAMSDGLVMIRNATVSGAPRAFAHRSHSGHYGIVNSEEGYQNLRRFLFGDVRADVTMLIDEITLPPRLEKAVGDNRQRIKAAYNIEAAAAVRGLNVFVNERRVSQESAIRRPYEQLVHENKPVYLFSGYLSKRAKTEDTGDTALAFAIDIGVQVPVYELDRRFWMNGHFEGGYLFRDKITIHVRPRADGTTFRYGLESSSGPSAAPRMLTPIENENGRIVLEIPIGFAENAAAKPKPGMRGRLRITASPWNGD
;
A
#
# COMPACT_ATOMS: atom_id res chain seq x y z
N MET A 1 -12.10 -29.83 2.85
CA MET A 1 -12.36 -28.46 3.33
C MET A 1 -12.64 -27.62 2.09
N ARG A 2 -13.76 -26.88 2.05
CA ARG A 2 -14.19 -26.17 0.83
C ARG A 2 -13.64 -24.75 0.78
N ILE A 3 -13.37 -24.25 -0.42
CA ILE A 3 -12.95 -22.87 -0.63
C ILE A 3 -14.18 -21.96 -0.57
N GLU A 4 -14.13 -20.97 0.32
CA GLU A 4 -15.19 -19.98 0.53
C GLU A 4 -14.58 -18.59 0.57
N ALA A 5 -14.97 -17.73 -0.38
CA ALA A 5 -14.57 -16.33 -0.39
C ALA A 5 -15.05 -15.63 0.90
N PRO A 6 -14.28 -14.67 1.46
CA PRO A 6 -13.00 -14.16 0.96
C PRO A 6 -11.78 -14.91 1.53
N TYR A 7 -11.89 -16.18 1.89
CA TYR A 7 -10.82 -16.95 2.51
C TYR A 7 -10.07 -17.83 1.52
N TYR A 8 -8.84 -17.43 1.22
CA TYR A 8 -7.91 -18.10 0.32
C TYR A 8 -6.55 -18.30 0.99
N PRO A 9 -5.71 -19.24 0.50
CA PRO A 9 -4.34 -19.36 0.98
C PRO A 9 -3.56 -18.06 0.81
N ILE A 10 -2.76 -17.70 1.80
CA ILE A 10 -1.91 -16.50 1.78
C ILE A 10 -0.47 -16.92 1.53
N ILE A 11 0.15 -16.35 0.50
CA ILE A 11 1.56 -16.55 0.19
C ILE A 11 2.34 -15.29 0.55
N TYR A 12 3.27 -15.42 1.47
CA TYR A 12 4.24 -14.38 1.80
C TYR A 12 5.44 -14.44 0.88
N VAL A 13 5.80 -13.31 0.28
CA VAL A 13 6.96 -13.17 -0.62
C VAL A 13 7.91 -12.11 -0.06
N ARG A 14 9.07 -12.55 0.44
CA ARG A 14 10.04 -11.67 1.11
C ARG A 14 10.70 -10.67 0.15
N GLY A 15 11.21 -9.61 0.76
CA GLY A 15 12.01 -8.58 0.12
C GLY A 15 13.46 -8.96 -0.12
N TYR A 16 14.23 -7.97 -0.57
CA TYR A 16 15.61 -8.13 -0.99
C TYR A 16 16.56 -8.36 0.19
N ALA A 17 17.30 -9.45 0.16
CA ALA A 17 18.53 -9.67 0.93
C ALA A 17 19.74 -9.30 0.05
N ALA A 18 20.49 -8.29 0.47
CA ALA A 18 21.50 -7.62 -0.33
C ALA A 18 22.82 -8.40 -0.41
N SER A 19 23.24 -9.02 0.68
CA SER A 19 24.45 -9.86 0.77
C SER A 19 24.11 -11.34 0.88
N MET A 20 25.09 -12.24 0.74
CA MET A 20 24.86 -13.67 0.99
C MET A 20 24.60 -13.93 2.48
N ASN A 21 25.31 -13.26 3.38
CA ASN A 21 25.03 -13.37 4.82
C ASN A 21 23.58 -13.01 5.18
N GLU A 22 23.02 -11.97 4.56
CA GLU A 22 21.60 -11.62 4.75
C GLU A 22 20.63 -12.68 4.20
N ILE A 23 21.06 -13.41 3.17
CA ILE A 23 20.33 -14.57 2.63
C ILE A 23 20.38 -15.71 3.65
N GLU A 24 21.56 -16.03 4.18
CA GLU A 24 21.74 -17.06 5.22
C GLU A 24 20.92 -16.77 6.48
N ASP A 25 21.01 -15.55 7.01
CA ASP A 25 20.21 -15.10 8.16
C ASP A 25 18.70 -15.21 7.88
N THR A 26 18.30 -14.99 6.62
CA THR A 26 16.90 -15.10 6.21
C THR A 26 16.43 -16.56 6.16
N VAL A 27 17.19 -17.45 5.51
CA VAL A 27 16.81 -18.87 5.36
C VAL A 27 16.88 -19.62 6.68
N ALA A 28 17.73 -19.20 7.61
CA ALA A 28 17.85 -19.73 8.97
C ALA A 28 16.60 -19.50 9.84
N THR A 29 15.57 -18.79 9.35
CA THR A 29 14.30 -18.59 10.06
C THR A 29 13.12 -19.22 9.31
N PRO A 30 12.16 -19.88 9.99
CA PRO A 30 11.09 -20.63 9.35
C PRO A 30 10.14 -19.72 8.54
N TYR A 31 9.84 -18.53 9.07
CA TYR A 31 8.96 -17.58 8.39
C TYR A 31 9.70 -16.48 7.63
N MET A 32 11.01 -16.64 7.42
CA MET A 32 11.85 -15.64 6.78
C MET A 32 11.56 -14.24 7.34
N GLY A 33 11.61 -14.11 8.67
CA GLY A 33 11.36 -12.86 9.41
C GLY A 33 9.94 -12.26 9.39
N PHE A 34 8.95 -12.86 8.71
CA PHE A 34 7.57 -12.36 8.73
C PHE A 34 6.85 -12.54 10.08
N ASN A 35 7.40 -13.39 10.95
CA ASN A 35 6.97 -13.58 12.33
C ASN A 35 7.56 -12.54 13.31
N LEU A 36 8.44 -11.64 12.84
CA LEU A 36 9.07 -10.66 13.72
C LEU A 36 8.06 -9.58 14.11
N GLY A 37 7.86 -9.41 15.42
CA GLY A 37 7.01 -8.39 16.01
C GLY A 37 7.76 -7.09 16.37
N SER A 38 7.13 -6.28 17.23
CA SER A 38 7.74 -5.12 17.89
C SER A 38 7.24 -5.00 19.33
N THR A 39 8.08 -4.52 20.24
CA THR A 39 7.75 -4.32 21.67
C THR A 39 7.86 -2.86 22.14
N LYS A 40 8.43 -2.01 21.29
CA LYS A 40 8.65 -0.58 21.57
C LYS A 40 7.42 0.18 21.09
N ILE A 41 6.99 1.26 21.77
CA ILE A 41 6.25 2.44 21.22
C ILE A 41 5.38 3.20 22.25
N ARG A 42 5.24 2.77 23.52
CA ARG A 42 4.30 3.46 24.43
C ARG A 42 4.92 4.03 25.69
N GLN A 43 4.44 5.20 26.08
CA GLN A 43 4.59 5.76 27.41
C GLN A 43 3.24 5.74 28.12
N ASP A 44 3.23 5.45 29.42
CA ASP A 44 2.04 5.62 30.26
C ASP A 44 1.83 7.09 30.67
N TYR A 45 0.80 7.36 31.48
CA TYR A 45 0.49 8.70 31.97
C TYR A 45 1.59 9.28 32.89
N GLU A 46 2.50 8.43 33.40
CA GLU A 46 3.68 8.81 34.19
C GLU A 46 4.91 9.00 33.29
N SER A 47 4.73 8.99 31.95
CA SER A 47 5.81 9.06 30.95
C SER A 47 6.79 7.89 30.98
N ARG A 48 6.46 6.78 31.66
CA ARG A 48 7.30 5.58 31.69
C ARG A 48 7.09 4.78 30.43
N ILE A 49 8.18 4.30 29.83
CA ILE A 49 8.09 3.43 28.66
C ILE A 49 7.46 2.10 29.09
N THR A 50 6.27 1.83 28.56
CA THR A 50 5.58 0.56 28.74
C THR A 50 5.77 -0.32 27.51
N PRO A 51 6.08 -1.62 27.68
CA PRO A 51 6.14 -2.54 26.56
C PRO A 51 4.76 -2.62 25.88
N PHE A 52 4.74 -2.51 24.56
CA PHE A 52 3.56 -2.77 23.75
C PHE A 52 3.91 -3.85 22.74
N ILE A 53 3.37 -5.05 22.95
CA ILE A 53 3.71 -6.23 22.13
C ILE A 53 2.79 -6.29 20.92
N PHE A 54 3.37 -6.09 19.75
CA PHE A 54 2.77 -6.43 18.47
C PHE A 54 3.47 -7.67 17.90
N GLU A 55 2.72 -8.75 17.65
CA GLU A 55 3.27 -10.09 17.43
C GLU A 55 3.73 -10.39 16.00
N SER A 56 3.53 -9.45 15.07
CA SER A 56 3.63 -9.56 13.60
C SER A 56 2.29 -9.79 12.88
N PRO A 57 2.15 -9.35 11.62
CA PRO A 57 0.97 -9.64 10.82
C PRO A 57 0.70 -11.14 10.66
N LEU A 58 1.76 -11.96 10.54
CA LEU A 58 1.64 -13.41 10.36
C LEU A 58 0.92 -14.06 11.55
N ILE A 59 1.42 -13.82 12.76
CA ILE A 59 0.83 -14.39 13.98
C ILE A 59 -0.58 -13.84 14.21
N ARG A 60 -0.81 -12.56 13.91
CA ARG A 60 -2.13 -11.94 14.05
C ARG A 60 -3.15 -12.51 13.05
N LEU A 61 -2.76 -12.89 11.83
CA LEU A 61 -3.64 -13.63 10.91
C LEU A 61 -4.07 -14.98 11.48
N MET A 62 -3.15 -15.69 12.13
CA MET A 62 -3.47 -16.98 12.76
C MET A 62 -4.46 -16.80 13.92
N LYS A 63 -4.23 -15.79 14.76
CA LYS A 63 -5.07 -15.51 15.94
C LYS A 63 -6.43 -14.91 15.61
N ASP A 64 -6.47 -13.90 14.74
CA ASP A 64 -7.68 -13.11 14.49
C ASP A 64 -8.53 -13.67 13.35
N GLU A 65 -7.93 -14.38 12.38
CA GLU A 65 -8.63 -14.90 11.19
C GLU A 65 -8.55 -16.43 11.05
N SER A 66 -8.01 -17.12 12.07
CA SER A 66 -7.92 -18.59 12.15
C SER A 66 -7.15 -19.22 11.00
N TYR A 67 -6.14 -18.52 10.49
CA TYR A 67 -5.18 -19.10 9.56
C TYR A 67 -4.23 -20.05 10.30
N ILE A 68 -3.74 -21.07 9.60
CA ILE A 68 -2.66 -21.95 10.09
C ILE A 68 -1.48 -21.89 9.12
N ASP A 69 -0.26 -22.17 9.58
CA ASP A 69 0.83 -22.37 8.62
C ASP A 69 0.70 -23.72 7.90
N ALA A 70 1.46 -23.85 6.82
CA ALA A 70 1.53 -25.07 6.03
C ALA A 70 2.74 -25.94 6.40
N TYR A 71 3.25 -25.83 7.63
CA TYR A 71 4.39 -26.61 8.11
C TYR A 71 3.96 -27.79 8.97
N ARG A 72 4.69 -28.89 8.88
CA ARG A 72 4.61 -30.01 9.81
C ARG A 72 5.92 -30.80 9.81
N ASP A 73 6.35 -31.25 10.97
CA ASP A 73 7.53 -32.12 11.13
C ASP A 73 8.82 -31.55 10.47
N GLY A 74 8.95 -30.22 10.44
CA GLY A 74 10.14 -29.53 9.90
C GLY A 74 10.13 -29.26 8.39
N ASP A 75 9.05 -29.59 7.68
CA ASP A 75 8.90 -29.33 6.24
C ASP A 75 7.51 -28.73 5.94
N PHE A 76 7.28 -28.32 4.70
CA PHE A 76 5.91 -28.13 4.22
C PHE A 76 5.14 -29.45 4.36
N ILE A 77 3.86 -29.35 4.72
CA ILE A 77 2.95 -30.48 4.63
C ILE A 77 3.08 -31.08 3.23
N GLN A 78 3.31 -32.38 3.15
CA GLN A 78 3.57 -33.10 1.90
C GLN A 78 2.30 -33.79 1.39
N GLU A 79 2.22 -33.98 0.08
CA GLU A 79 1.17 -34.82 -0.51
C GLU A 79 1.27 -36.28 0.01
N PRO A 80 0.15 -37.01 0.19
CA PRO A 80 -1.22 -36.68 -0.22
C PRO A 80 -2.01 -35.87 0.83
N GLU A 81 -1.38 -35.37 1.88
CA GLU A 81 -2.09 -34.65 2.92
C GLU A 81 -2.62 -33.30 2.41
N ARG A 82 -3.87 -33.00 2.78
CA ARG A 82 -4.60 -31.81 2.38
C ARG A 82 -4.37 -30.67 3.37
N VAL A 83 -4.18 -29.46 2.85
CA VAL A 83 -4.04 -28.23 3.64
C VAL A 83 -5.32 -27.40 3.54
N PRO A 84 -5.83 -26.79 4.63
CA PRO A 84 -7.00 -25.92 4.57
C PRO A 84 -6.80 -24.72 3.64
N PRO A 85 -7.89 -24.18 3.04
CA PRO A 85 -7.84 -22.90 2.33
C PRO A 85 -7.37 -21.73 3.21
N ARG A 86 -7.65 -21.74 4.51
CA ARG A 86 -7.11 -20.77 5.47
C ARG A 86 -5.70 -21.17 5.92
N SER A 87 -4.77 -21.22 4.96
CA SER A 87 -3.36 -21.54 5.21
C SER A 87 -2.43 -20.41 4.82
N VAL A 88 -1.30 -20.32 5.51
CA VAL A 88 -0.21 -19.39 5.23
C VAL A 88 1.01 -20.15 4.75
N TRP A 89 1.58 -19.66 3.66
CA TRP A 89 2.71 -20.24 2.96
C TRP A 89 3.81 -19.19 2.81
N ILE A 90 5.05 -19.55 3.07
CA ILE A 90 6.19 -18.68 2.82
C ILE A 90 6.83 -19.13 1.51
N PHE A 91 6.93 -18.25 0.53
CA PHE A 91 7.63 -18.57 -0.71
C PHE A 91 9.14 -18.45 -0.48
N ARG A 92 9.77 -19.58 -0.10
CA ARG A 92 11.16 -19.67 0.36
C ARG A 92 12.19 -19.63 -0.78
N TYR A 93 12.08 -18.66 -1.68
CA TYR A 93 12.90 -18.57 -2.91
C TYR A 93 14.39 -18.29 -2.68
N TYR A 94 14.79 -17.96 -1.44
CA TYR A 94 16.19 -17.80 -1.05
C TYR A 94 16.90 -19.11 -0.73
N GLU A 95 16.18 -20.20 -0.39
CA GLU A 95 16.82 -21.47 -0.06
C GLU A 95 17.66 -22.03 -1.21
N PRO A 96 17.21 -22.04 -2.48
CA PRO A 96 18.06 -22.48 -3.58
C PRO A 96 19.27 -21.58 -3.85
N VAL A 97 19.27 -20.35 -3.31
CA VAL A 97 20.35 -19.35 -3.48
C VAL A 97 21.36 -19.40 -2.32
N SER A 98 20.96 -19.93 -1.16
CA SER A 98 21.81 -20.07 0.02
C SER A 98 23.03 -20.95 -0.28
N GLU A 99 24.14 -20.67 0.40
CA GLU A 99 25.35 -21.51 0.37
C GLU A 99 25.14 -22.79 1.19
N ASP A 100 24.37 -22.73 2.28
CA ASP A 100 24.12 -23.86 3.17
C ASP A 100 23.07 -24.84 2.62
N LEU A 101 22.00 -24.31 2.00
CA LEU A 101 20.85 -25.10 1.53
C LEU A 101 20.76 -25.22 0.00
N GLY A 102 21.47 -24.37 -0.73
CA GLY A 102 21.33 -24.19 -2.17
C GLY A 102 22.64 -24.34 -2.93
N ASP A 103 22.77 -23.62 -4.04
CA ASP A 103 23.98 -23.63 -4.89
C ASP A 103 24.80 -22.34 -4.79
N GLY A 104 24.52 -21.48 -3.81
CA GLY A 104 25.16 -20.17 -3.65
C GLY A 104 24.93 -19.19 -4.82
N THR A 105 24.11 -19.55 -5.81
CA THR A 105 24.01 -18.81 -7.06
C THR A 105 22.76 -17.95 -7.08
N ARG A 106 22.97 -16.63 -7.09
CA ARG A 106 21.87 -15.66 -7.22
C ARG A 106 21.11 -15.84 -8.53
N ARG A 107 19.79 -15.64 -8.44
CA ARG A 107 18.85 -15.71 -9.57
C ARG A 107 18.22 -14.34 -9.85
N GLU A 108 17.68 -14.20 -11.05
CA GLU A 108 16.97 -12.98 -11.47
C GLU A 108 15.47 -13.04 -11.14
N ILE A 109 14.81 -11.88 -11.09
CA ILE A 109 13.37 -11.77 -10.78
C ILE A 109 12.48 -12.72 -11.61
N PRO A 110 12.62 -12.84 -12.95
CA PRO A 110 11.75 -13.74 -13.69
C PRO A 110 11.96 -15.23 -13.36
N HIS A 111 13.11 -15.63 -12.80
CA HIS A 111 13.31 -17.00 -12.31
C HIS A 111 12.42 -17.25 -11.09
N PHE A 112 12.49 -16.34 -10.11
CA PHE A 112 11.65 -16.44 -8.91
C PHE A 112 10.16 -16.34 -9.24
N ALA A 113 9.78 -15.56 -10.25
CA ALA A 113 8.40 -15.47 -10.70
C ALA A 113 7.90 -16.78 -11.34
N ALA A 114 8.76 -17.50 -12.08
CA ALA A 114 8.45 -18.82 -12.60
C ALA A 114 8.33 -19.87 -11.48
N GLU A 115 9.20 -19.82 -10.46
CA GLU A 115 9.08 -20.69 -9.29
C GLU A 115 7.84 -20.36 -8.45
N LEU A 116 7.42 -19.10 -8.38
CA LEU A 116 6.16 -18.70 -7.72
C LEU A 116 4.95 -19.33 -8.42
N ARG A 117 4.94 -19.42 -9.76
CA ARG A 117 3.90 -20.15 -10.51
C ARG A 117 3.81 -21.61 -10.05
N LYS A 118 4.96 -22.30 -9.99
CA LYS A 118 5.02 -23.70 -9.55
C LYS A 118 4.51 -23.85 -8.13
N PHE A 119 4.90 -22.94 -7.25
CA PHE A 119 4.48 -22.92 -5.86
C PHE A 119 2.96 -22.75 -5.71
N ILE A 120 2.34 -21.82 -6.44
CA ILE A 120 0.88 -21.63 -6.47
C ILE A 120 0.17 -22.88 -6.98
N LEU A 121 0.69 -23.51 -8.04
CA LEU A 121 0.11 -24.74 -8.60
C LEU A 121 0.21 -25.93 -7.63
N ARG A 122 1.28 -26.02 -6.83
CA ARG A 122 1.42 -26.99 -5.74
C ARG A 122 0.35 -26.72 -4.66
N ILE A 123 0.23 -25.47 -4.19
CA ILE A 123 -0.75 -25.10 -3.17
C ILE A 123 -2.17 -25.42 -3.64
N ARG A 124 -2.52 -25.15 -4.90
CA ARG A 124 -3.83 -25.51 -5.45
C ARG A 124 -4.12 -26.99 -5.28
N ASP A 125 -3.18 -27.86 -5.63
CA ASP A 125 -3.38 -29.30 -5.56
C ASP A 125 -3.47 -29.78 -4.11
N GLN A 126 -2.63 -29.27 -3.21
CA GLN A 126 -2.70 -29.62 -1.79
C GLN A 126 -3.98 -29.10 -1.11
N VAL A 127 -4.49 -27.95 -1.54
CA VAL A 127 -5.71 -27.35 -0.98
C VAL A 127 -6.97 -27.95 -1.57
N CYS A 128 -7.00 -28.26 -2.88
CA CYS A 128 -8.21 -28.70 -3.59
C CYS A 128 -8.25 -30.22 -3.82
N GLY A 129 -7.10 -30.89 -3.88
CA GLY A 129 -6.98 -32.27 -4.37
C GLY A 129 -7.60 -32.37 -5.76
N ASP A 130 -8.39 -33.43 -5.96
CA ASP A 130 -9.11 -33.72 -7.21
C ASP A 130 -10.52 -33.08 -7.26
N ASP A 131 -10.89 -32.21 -6.31
CA ASP A 131 -12.20 -31.56 -6.31
C ASP A 131 -12.25 -30.42 -7.35
N GLU A 132 -12.92 -30.68 -8.48
CA GLU A 132 -13.07 -29.72 -9.58
C GLU A 132 -13.80 -28.43 -9.20
N ASN A 133 -14.71 -28.44 -8.22
CA ASN A 133 -15.38 -27.22 -7.76
C ASN A 133 -14.42 -26.32 -6.99
N ASP A 134 -13.65 -26.89 -6.07
CA ASP A 134 -12.63 -26.15 -5.32
C ASP A 134 -11.54 -25.65 -6.27
N ARG A 135 -11.08 -26.46 -7.24
CA ARG A 135 -10.08 -26.05 -8.24
C ARG A 135 -10.55 -24.86 -9.09
N ARG A 136 -11.83 -24.81 -9.48
CA ARG A 136 -12.41 -23.65 -10.20
C ARG A 136 -12.48 -22.39 -9.34
N LYS A 137 -12.75 -22.54 -8.04
CA LYS A 137 -12.82 -21.42 -7.08
C LYS A 137 -11.46 -21.00 -6.55
N PHE A 138 -10.44 -21.83 -6.73
CA PHE A 138 -9.13 -21.62 -6.14
C PHE A 138 -8.50 -20.31 -6.59
N LYS A 139 -8.12 -19.52 -5.60
CA LYS A 139 -7.25 -18.36 -5.73
C LYS A 139 -6.30 -18.33 -4.53
N VAL A 140 -5.27 -17.49 -4.60
CA VAL A 140 -4.38 -17.16 -3.49
C VAL A 140 -4.32 -15.65 -3.27
N TYR A 141 -3.93 -15.25 -2.07
CA TYR A 141 -3.49 -13.90 -1.77
C TYR A 141 -1.96 -13.83 -1.81
N LEU A 142 -1.41 -12.81 -2.46
CA LEU A 142 0.02 -12.53 -2.44
C LEU A 142 0.30 -11.37 -1.48
N VAL A 143 1.11 -11.61 -0.45
CA VAL A 143 1.54 -10.60 0.52
C VAL A 143 3.03 -10.43 0.41
N ALA A 144 3.46 -9.33 -0.20
CA ALA A 144 4.83 -9.15 -0.61
C ALA A 144 5.49 -7.96 0.08
N HIS A 145 6.79 -8.05 0.35
CA HIS A 145 7.59 -6.96 0.89
C HIS A 145 8.70 -6.58 -0.09
N SER A 146 8.95 -5.27 -0.27
CA SER A 146 10.07 -4.75 -1.05
C SER A 146 10.18 -5.44 -2.44
N MET A 147 11.33 -6.01 -2.81
CA MET A 147 11.55 -6.76 -4.06
C MET A 147 10.55 -7.91 -4.28
N GLY A 148 10.00 -8.51 -3.23
CA GLY A 148 8.98 -9.55 -3.37
C GLY A 148 7.76 -9.10 -4.17
N GLY A 149 7.40 -7.81 -4.08
CA GLY A 149 6.32 -7.24 -4.88
C GLY A 149 6.68 -7.15 -6.37
N LEU A 150 7.96 -7.03 -6.71
CA LEU A 150 8.45 -7.07 -8.10
C LEU A 150 8.44 -8.50 -8.65
N ILE A 151 8.69 -9.52 -7.82
CA ILE A 151 8.49 -10.93 -8.17
C ILE A 151 7.00 -11.18 -8.47
N CYS A 152 6.09 -10.71 -7.60
CA CYS A 152 4.66 -10.82 -7.82
C CYS A 152 4.22 -10.11 -9.11
N ARG A 153 4.74 -8.91 -9.38
CA ARG A 153 4.46 -8.20 -10.62
C ARG A 153 5.02 -8.91 -11.85
N CYS A 154 6.25 -9.40 -11.82
CA CYS A 154 6.82 -10.19 -12.92
C CYS A 154 5.99 -11.46 -13.17
N TYR A 155 5.53 -12.11 -12.11
CA TYR A 155 4.63 -13.26 -12.20
C TYR A 155 3.34 -12.92 -12.96
N LEU A 156 2.67 -11.83 -12.57
CA LEU A 156 1.39 -11.40 -13.15
C LEU A 156 1.53 -10.81 -14.57
N GLN A 157 2.53 -9.94 -14.76
CA GLN A 157 2.69 -9.14 -15.99
C GLN A 157 3.41 -9.91 -17.10
N ASN A 158 4.36 -10.78 -16.72
CA ASN A 158 5.21 -11.48 -17.66
C ASN A 158 4.90 -12.98 -17.67
N ILE A 159 5.16 -13.71 -16.57
CA ILE A 159 5.08 -15.17 -16.56
C ILE A 159 3.68 -15.69 -16.90
N CYS A 160 2.61 -15.09 -16.36
CA CYS A 160 1.25 -15.51 -16.69
C CYS A 160 0.86 -15.19 -18.14
N ARG A 161 1.45 -14.16 -18.76
CA ARG A 161 1.12 -13.77 -20.14
C ARG A 161 1.94 -14.54 -21.18
N ASN A 162 3.26 -14.53 -21.00
CA ASN A 162 4.25 -14.97 -21.97
C ASN A 162 4.85 -16.34 -21.62
N GLY A 163 4.37 -16.97 -20.54
CA GLY A 163 4.86 -18.23 -20.00
C GLY A 163 6.34 -18.20 -19.62
N VAL A 164 6.92 -19.39 -19.52
CA VAL A 164 8.31 -19.60 -19.05
C VAL A 164 9.29 -19.80 -20.22
N ARG A 165 8.82 -19.75 -21.48
CA ARG A 165 9.57 -20.32 -22.61
C ARG A 165 10.85 -19.51 -22.94
N ASP A 166 11.95 -20.26 -22.99
CA ASP A 166 13.34 -19.93 -23.38
C ASP A 166 14.25 -19.13 -22.41
N ALA A 167 13.77 -18.63 -21.27
CA ALA A 167 14.62 -17.84 -20.36
C ALA A 167 15.41 -18.65 -19.30
N TYR A 168 15.08 -19.93 -19.06
CA TYR A 168 15.69 -20.74 -17.99
C TYR A 168 16.01 -22.19 -18.39
N PRO A 169 16.97 -22.42 -19.31
CA PRO A 169 17.35 -23.76 -19.74
C PRO A 169 17.81 -24.69 -18.61
N LYS A 170 18.28 -24.14 -17.47
CA LYS A 170 18.68 -24.92 -16.27
C LYS A 170 17.53 -25.46 -15.42
N LEU A 171 16.28 -25.10 -15.69
CA LEU A 171 15.11 -25.74 -15.05
C LEU A 171 14.72 -27.07 -15.75
N LYS A 172 15.42 -27.45 -16.82
CA LYS A 172 15.35 -28.79 -17.39
C LYS A 172 16.22 -29.74 -16.58
N GLY A 173 15.63 -30.40 -15.58
CA GLY A 173 16.25 -31.50 -14.86
C GLY A 173 15.90 -31.54 -13.38
N ALA A 174 15.32 -32.65 -12.95
CA ALA A 174 15.21 -33.16 -11.57
C ALA A 174 14.04 -32.77 -10.65
N ALA A 175 13.20 -31.76 -10.92
CA ALA A 175 12.07 -31.44 -10.00
C ALA A 175 10.67 -31.31 -10.66
N LEU A 176 10.52 -31.74 -11.92
CA LEU A 176 9.25 -31.62 -12.67
C LEU A 176 8.46 -32.93 -12.79
N THR A 177 8.99 -34.05 -12.33
CA THR A 177 8.46 -35.40 -12.60
C THR A 177 7.31 -35.87 -11.70
N ARG A 178 6.77 -35.01 -10.81
CA ARG A 178 5.59 -35.36 -9.97
C ARG A 178 4.32 -34.58 -10.26
N LEU A 179 4.37 -33.59 -11.17
CA LEU A 179 3.19 -32.85 -11.56
C LEU A 179 2.83 -33.25 -12.99
N ASN A 180 1.61 -33.75 -13.24
CA ASN A 180 1.05 -34.01 -14.57
C ASN A 180 0.86 -32.71 -15.41
N LYS A 181 1.78 -31.74 -15.34
CA LYS A 181 1.51 -30.30 -15.52
C LYS A 181 2.47 -29.54 -16.42
N GLU A 182 3.29 -30.20 -17.25
CA GLU A 182 4.05 -29.47 -18.28
C GLU A 182 3.13 -28.56 -19.11
N HIS A 183 1.88 -28.99 -19.35
CA HIS A 183 0.84 -28.20 -20.01
C HIS A 183 0.41 -26.94 -19.23
N GLU A 184 0.21 -26.99 -17.91
CA GLU A 184 -0.27 -25.83 -17.13
C GLU A 184 0.82 -24.78 -16.85
N LEU A 185 2.09 -25.19 -16.89
CA LEU A 185 3.24 -24.28 -16.82
C LEU A 185 3.50 -23.59 -18.17
N GLY A 186 3.15 -24.24 -19.27
CA GLY A 186 3.29 -23.73 -20.63
C GLY A 186 2.06 -23.01 -21.20
N ALA A 187 0.91 -23.08 -20.53
CA ALA A 187 -0.33 -22.44 -20.98
C ALA A 187 -0.20 -20.91 -21.02
N GLN A 188 -0.64 -20.30 -22.13
CA GLN A 188 -0.55 -18.86 -22.34
C GLN A 188 -1.81 -18.32 -23.03
N PRO A 189 -2.43 -17.24 -22.51
CA PRO A 189 -2.23 -16.69 -21.17
C PRO A 189 -2.69 -17.69 -20.10
N ALA A 190 -1.94 -17.81 -19.02
CA ALA A 190 -2.32 -18.61 -17.84
C ALA A 190 -3.22 -17.81 -16.90
N ASP A 191 -4.22 -18.46 -16.30
CA ASP A 191 -4.92 -17.90 -15.13
C ASP A 191 -3.89 -17.66 -14.00
N PRO A 192 -3.76 -16.42 -13.49
CA PRO A 192 -2.86 -16.12 -12.39
C PRO A 192 -3.19 -16.87 -11.10
N LEU A 193 -4.43 -17.35 -10.92
CA LEU A 193 -4.89 -17.96 -9.67
C LEU A 193 -4.69 -17.04 -8.44
N VAL A 194 -4.64 -15.72 -8.65
CA VAL A 194 -4.46 -14.71 -7.59
C VAL A 194 -5.73 -13.91 -7.45
N ASP A 195 -6.26 -13.80 -6.23
CA ASP A 195 -7.42 -12.95 -5.94
C ASP A 195 -6.97 -11.51 -5.70
N LYS A 196 -6.00 -11.29 -4.79
CA LYS A 196 -5.48 -9.97 -4.41
C LYS A 196 -3.98 -9.98 -4.14
N VAL A 197 -3.35 -8.83 -4.34
CA VAL A 197 -1.94 -8.58 -4.00
C VAL A 197 -1.85 -7.43 -3.00
N PHE A 198 -1.16 -7.64 -1.90
CA PHE A 198 -0.81 -6.60 -0.92
C PHE A 198 0.70 -6.44 -0.90
N THR A 199 1.19 -5.20 -1.05
CA THR A 199 2.63 -4.90 -1.05
C THR A 199 3.00 -3.97 0.09
N TYR A 200 4.07 -4.32 0.81
CA TYR A 200 4.75 -3.49 1.80
C TYR A 200 5.99 -2.86 1.16
N ALA A 201 5.99 -1.53 1.00
CA ALA A 201 7.16 -0.76 0.59
C ALA A 201 7.86 -1.26 -0.70
N THR A 202 7.11 -1.81 -1.66
CA THR A 202 7.69 -2.26 -2.92
C THR A 202 8.09 -1.08 -3.81
N PRO A 203 9.33 -1.03 -4.34
CA PRO A 203 9.76 0.02 -5.27
C PRO A 203 9.19 -0.20 -6.67
N HIS A 204 7.88 -0.01 -6.83
CA HIS A 204 7.13 -0.22 -8.07
C HIS A 204 7.64 0.60 -9.26
N ASN A 205 8.26 1.76 -9.00
CA ASN A 205 8.92 2.60 -10.01
C ASN A 205 10.45 2.66 -9.83
N GLY A 206 11.05 1.60 -9.29
CA GLY A 206 12.49 1.52 -9.03
C GLY A 206 12.97 2.34 -7.83
N ILE A 207 14.27 2.30 -7.60
CA ILE A 207 14.95 3.03 -6.52
C ILE A 207 15.73 4.20 -7.13
N ASP A 208 15.67 5.35 -6.47
CA ASP A 208 16.45 6.54 -6.85
C ASP A 208 17.57 6.75 -5.82
N MET A 209 18.78 7.03 -6.28
CA MET A 209 19.93 7.43 -5.47
C MET A 209 20.45 8.78 -5.95
N ALA A 210 20.52 9.76 -5.05
CA ALA A 210 20.92 11.15 -5.36
C ALA A 210 20.08 11.77 -6.50
N GLY A 211 18.78 11.44 -6.55
CA GLY A 211 17.84 11.96 -7.54
C GLY A 211 17.84 11.24 -8.90
N ILE A 212 18.74 10.28 -9.12
CA ILE A 212 18.85 9.50 -10.36
C ILE A 212 18.45 8.04 -10.09
N ASN A 213 17.80 7.36 -11.03
CA ASN A 213 17.52 5.94 -10.89
C ASN A 213 18.83 5.15 -10.76
N VAL A 214 18.84 4.10 -9.93
CA VAL A 214 20.05 3.28 -9.73
C VAL A 214 20.65 2.83 -11.08
N PRO A 215 21.98 2.94 -11.26
CA PRO A 215 22.61 2.59 -12.52
C PRO A 215 22.52 1.09 -12.79
N ASN A 216 22.44 0.73 -14.06
CA ASN A 216 22.60 -0.66 -14.48
C ASN A 216 24.09 -0.97 -14.68
N LEU A 217 24.74 -1.52 -13.65
CA LEU A 217 26.17 -1.85 -13.68
C LEU A 217 26.49 -3.21 -14.35
N GLY A 218 25.51 -3.87 -14.96
CA GLY A 218 25.71 -5.14 -15.66
C GLY A 218 26.31 -6.24 -14.76
N SER A 219 27.36 -6.91 -15.22
CA SER A 219 28.06 -7.99 -14.50
C SER A 219 28.82 -7.53 -13.25
N PHE A 220 29.02 -6.22 -13.06
CA PHE A 220 29.67 -5.68 -11.86
C PHE A 220 28.69 -5.49 -10.69
N ASP A 221 27.41 -5.77 -10.90
CA ASP A 221 26.35 -5.61 -9.90
C ASP A 221 26.28 -6.79 -8.92
N ARG A 222 27.30 -6.93 -8.06
CA ARG A 222 27.35 -7.98 -7.02
C ARG A 222 26.19 -7.90 -6.02
N LEU A 223 25.56 -6.73 -5.91
CA LEU A 223 24.42 -6.45 -5.03
C LEU A 223 23.09 -6.37 -5.79
N HIS A 224 23.00 -6.90 -7.02
CA HIS A 224 21.78 -7.01 -7.83
C HIS A 224 20.85 -5.77 -7.80
N VAL A 225 21.42 -4.56 -7.66
CA VAL A 225 20.65 -3.30 -7.62
C VAL A 225 19.97 -3.00 -8.96
N ARG A 226 20.43 -3.63 -10.05
CA ARG A 226 19.80 -3.65 -11.38
C ARG A 226 18.33 -4.07 -11.31
N ASN A 227 17.93 -4.88 -10.34
CA ASN A 227 16.51 -5.23 -10.14
C ASN A 227 15.60 -4.01 -9.97
N PHE A 228 16.15 -2.87 -9.54
CA PHE A 228 15.44 -1.61 -9.30
C PHE A 228 15.74 -0.53 -10.34
N ASN A 229 16.52 -0.87 -11.38
CA ASN A 229 16.76 0.01 -12.53
C ASN A 229 15.58 -0.07 -13.50
N ARG A 230 15.01 1.07 -13.91
CA ARG A 230 13.78 1.14 -14.70
C ARG A 230 13.89 0.42 -16.05
N ASP A 231 15.06 0.42 -16.69
CA ASP A 231 15.23 -0.27 -17.97
C ASP A 231 15.24 -1.79 -17.81
N ALA A 232 15.86 -2.29 -16.73
CA ALA A 232 15.79 -3.70 -16.38
C ALA A 232 14.36 -4.10 -15.96
N MET A 233 13.70 -3.26 -15.15
CA MET A 233 12.30 -3.44 -14.75
C MET A 233 11.38 -3.57 -15.95
N ARG A 234 11.51 -2.66 -16.92
CA ARG A 234 10.70 -2.68 -18.14
C ARG A 234 10.80 -4.02 -18.88
N LYS A 235 12.02 -4.58 -18.97
CA LYS A 235 12.27 -5.87 -19.61
C LYS A 235 11.63 -7.03 -18.84
N TYR A 236 11.91 -7.18 -17.55
CA TYR A 236 11.40 -8.35 -16.82
C TYR A 236 9.91 -8.27 -16.50
N LEU A 237 9.32 -7.06 -16.45
CA LEU A 237 7.88 -6.85 -16.30
C LEU A 237 7.13 -6.94 -17.64
N ALA A 238 7.85 -7.08 -18.77
CA ALA A 238 7.28 -7.10 -20.11
C ALA A 238 6.35 -5.90 -20.40
N LEU A 239 6.77 -4.71 -19.98
CA LEU A 239 6.02 -3.47 -20.22
C LEU A 239 6.16 -3.04 -21.69
N SER A 240 5.03 -2.69 -22.30
CA SER A 240 4.96 -2.24 -23.68
C SER A 240 5.32 -0.77 -23.87
N ASN A 241 5.21 0.03 -22.80
CA ASN A 241 5.43 1.47 -22.88
C ASN A 241 6.92 1.88 -22.90
N GLY A 242 7.25 2.86 -23.76
CA GLY A 242 8.55 3.54 -23.76
C GLY A 242 8.66 4.69 -22.75
N GLY A 243 7.66 4.87 -21.88
CA GLY A 243 7.63 5.98 -20.92
C GLY A 243 8.62 5.83 -19.78
N ASP A 244 8.95 6.93 -19.10
CA ASP A 244 9.97 6.96 -18.03
C ASP A 244 9.61 6.12 -16.80
N ARG A 245 8.31 5.83 -16.59
CA ARG A 245 7.80 5.12 -15.42
C ARG A 245 7.49 3.66 -15.71
N VAL A 246 7.68 2.81 -14.70
CA VAL A 246 7.50 1.35 -14.77
C VAL A 246 6.53 0.81 -13.71
N ASP A 247 5.66 1.66 -13.17
CA ASP A 247 4.69 1.32 -12.11
C ASP A 247 3.27 1.00 -12.63
N SER A 248 3.10 0.84 -13.95
CA SER A 248 1.84 0.39 -14.55
C SER A 248 1.72 -1.14 -14.53
N LEU A 249 0.49 -1.64 -14.37
CA LEU A 249 0.15 -3.05 -14.59
C LEU A 249 -0.29 -3.34 -16.05
N GLU A 250 -0.50 -2.31 -16.89
CA GLU A 250 -0.93 -2.47 -18.30
C GLU A 250 -2.11 -3.45 -18.50
N GLY A 251 -3.08 -3.41 -17.58
CA GLY A 251 -4.27 -4.26 -17.61
C GLY A 251 -4.01 -5.76 -17.42
N THR A 252 -2.79 -6.17 -17.02
CA THR A 252 -2.43 -7.58 -16.76
C THR A 252 -3.14 -8.16 -15.54
N PHE A 253 -3.48 -7.30 -14.58
CA PHE A 253 -4.14 -7.66 -13.33
C PHE A 253 -5.02 -6.47 -12.88
N PRO A 254 -6.18 -6.71 -12.25
CA PRO A 254 -7.06 -5.64 -11.80
C PRO A 254 -6.36 -4.72 -10.77
N THR A 255 -6.21 -3.44 -11.10
CA THR A 255 -5.49 -2.48 -10.25
C THR A 255 -6.18 -2.25 -8.90
N ASP A 256 -7.50 -2.39 -8.87
CA ASP A 256 -8.32 -2.31 -7.66
C ASP A 256 -8.00 -3.44 -6.65
N ARG A 257 -7.49 -4.57 -7.12
CA ARG A 257 -7.07 -5.74 -6.32
C ARG A 257 -5.57 -5.77 -6.03
N PHE A 258 -4.84 -4.68 -6.27
CA PHE A 258 -3.42 -4.54 -5.97
C PHE A 258 -3.19 -3.39 -4.98
N PHE A 259 -3.01 -3.68 -3.69
CA PHE A 259 -2.84 -2.65 -2.66
C PHE A 259 -1.37 -2.32 -2.39
N CYS A 260 -1.07 -1.01 -2.32
CA CYS A 260 0.26 -0.50 -1.99
C CYS A 260 0.27 0.14 -0.59
N PHE A 261 0.91 -0.52 0.37
CA PHE A 261 1.14 0.05 1.69
C PHE A 261 2.55 0.64 1.76
N VAL A 262 2.62 1.95 2.04
CA VAL A 262 3.82 2.77 1.82
C VAL A 262 4.37 3.32 3.13
N GLY A 263 5.66 3.14 3.34
CA GLY A 263 6.39 3.71 4.47
C GLY A 263 6.79 5.16 4.18
N THR A 264 6.98 5.95 5.23
CA THR A 264 7.33 7.38 5.12
C THR A 264 8.35 7.85 6.14
N ASN A 265 8.95 6.94 6.93
CA ASN A 265 9.97 7.29 7.91
C ASN A 265 11.37 7.01 7.36
N TYR A 266 12.04 8.06 6.87
CA TYR A 266 13.40 7.97 6.34
C TYR A 266 14.51 7.98 7.40
N ARG A 267 14.23 8.49 8.61
CA ARG A 267 15.25 8.75 9.64
C ARG A 267 15.76 7.45 10.28
N ASP A 268 14.91 6.43 10.32
CA ASP A 268 15.15 5.19 11.07
C ASP A 268 15.70 4.02 10.24
N TYR A 269 16.11 4.24 8.99
CA TYR A 269 16.66 3.17 8.13
C TYR A 269 18.19 3.25 7.96
N GLY A 270 18.91 2.24 8.46
CA GLY A 270 20.38 2.16 8.39
C GLY A 270 20.95 1.18 7.34
N ALA A 271 20.12 0.40 6.66
CA ALA A 271 20.60 -0.61 5.71
C ALA A 271 21.04 0.05 4.37
N PHE A 272 21.94 -0.62 3.63
CA PHE A 272 22.66 -0.08 2.46
C PHE A 272 23.68 1.03 2.81
N PHE A 273 24.66 0.68 3.66
CA PHE A 273 25.89 1.47 3.93
C PHE A 273 25.66 2.93 4.36
N GLY A 274 24.52 3.28 4.98
CA GLY A 274 24.20 4.66 5.39
C GLY A 274 24.11 5.68 4.23
N MET A 275 24.30 5.26 2.97
CA MET A 275 24.23 6.11 1.78
C MET A 275 22.78 6.37 1.34
N SER A 276 21.86 5.46 1.66
CA SER A 276 20.42 5.62 1.39
C SER A 276 19.84 6.87 2.06
N LYS A 277 20.25 7.19 3.31
CA LYS A 277 19.86 8.42 4.02
C LYS A 277 20.29 9.71 3.31
N ARG A 278 21.46 9.71 2.67
CA ARG A 278 21.97 10.88 1.91
C ARG A 278 21.40 10.96 0.49
N GLY A 279 21.00 9.82 -0.09
CA GLY A 279 20.59 9.73 -1.50
C GLY A 279 19.08 9.77 -1.76
N THR A 280 18.23 9.34 -0.82
CA THR A 280 16.76 9.24 -1.03
C THR A 280 15.99 10.44 -0.46
N GLY A 281 16.58 11.23 0.43
CA GLY A 281 15.92 12.44 0.95
C GLY A 281 14.63 12.17 1.75
N ALA A 282 14.12 13.27 2.28
CA ALA A 282 12.95 13.44 3.15
C ALA A 282 11.70 12.58 2.82
N MET A 283 11.35 12.46 1.53
CA MET A 283 10.08 11.88 1.07
C MET A 283 10.21 10.37 0.76
N SER A 284 10.70 9.59 1.72
CA SER A 284 10.97 8.14 1.57
C SER A 284 10.71 7.36 2.87
N ASP A 285 10.78 6.03 2.80
CA ASP A 285 10.84 5.14 3.97
C ASP A 285 12.28 4.82 4.41
N GLY A 286 13.25 5.58 3.89
CA GLY A 286 14.68 5.39 4.08
C GLY A 286 15.35 4.54 3.01
N LEU A 287 14.59 3.95 2.08
CA LEU A 287 15.12 3.27 0.90
C LEU A 287 14.34 3.61 -0.38
N VAL A 288 13.01 3.57 -0.30
CA VAL A 288 12.11 3.75 -1.44
C VAL A 288 11.43 5.11 -1.31
N MET A 289 11.55 5.92 -2.37
CA MET A 289 10.82 7.18 -2.48
C MET A 289 9.32 6.92 -2.45
N ILE A 290 8.55 7.74 -1.72
CA ILE A 290 7.08 7.65 -1.67
C ILE A 290 6.47 7.66 -3.09
N ARG A 291 7.03 8.48 -4.00
CA ARG A 291 6.60 8.57 -5.41
C ARG A 291 6.85 7.32 -6.26
N ASN A 292 7.69 6.40 -5.78
CA ASN A 292 8.04 5.16 -6.46
C ASN A 292 7.42 3.92 -5.78
N ALA A 293 6.78 4.08 -4.62
CA ALA A 293 6.28 2.98 -3.80
C ALA A 293 4.84 2.55 -4.14
N THR A 294 4.30 2.96 -5.29
CA THR A 294 2.89 2.73 -5.65
C THR A 294 2.74 2.32 -7.10
N VAL A 295 1.82 1.40 -7.37
CA VAL A 295 1.33 1.11 -8.72
C VAL A 295 0.38 2.23 -9.18
N SER A 296 0.42 2.58 -10.46
CA SER A 296 -0.50 3.58 -11.04
C SER A 296 -1.95 3.08 -10.98
N GLY A 297 -2.86 3.93 -10.48
CA GLY A 297 -4.29 3.58 -10.30
C GLY A 297 -4.62 2.63 -9.15
N ALA A 298 -3.63 2.03 -8.49
CA ALA A 298 -3.82 1.12 -7.36
C ALA A 298 -4.29 1.84 -6.08
N PRO A 299 -5.12 1.20 -5.23
CA PRO A 299 -5.41 1.67 -3.88
C PRO A 299 -4.13 1.67 -3.03
N ARG A 300 -4.01 2.67 -2.17
CA ARG A 300 -2.80 2.87 -1.36
C ARG A 300 -3.10 3.56 -0.03
N ALA A 301 -2.31 3.23 0.98
CA ALA A 301 -2.28 3.92 2.27
C ALA A 301 -0.84 4.08 2.73
N PHE A 302 -0.62 5.05 3.62
CA PHE A 302 0.72 5.47 4.05
C PHE A 302 0.83 5.37 5.57
N ALA A 303 2.01 5.04 6.09
CA ALA A 303 2.29 5.06 7.52
C ALA A 303 3.69 5.60 7.80
N HIS A 304 3.89 6.22 8.97
CA HIS A 304 5.20 6.69 9.41
C HIS A 304 6.08 5.55 9.93
N ARG A 305 6.43 4.63 9.03
CA ARG A 305 7.24 3.45 9.27
C ARG A 305 8.43 3.41 8.32
N SER A 306 9.53 2.81 8.77
CA SER A 306 10.74 2.61 7.97
C SER A 306 10.59 1.40 7.05
N HIS A 307 11.48 1.26 6.06
CA HIS A 307 11.44 0.14 5.12
C HIS A 307 11.56 -1.24 5.80
N SER A 308 12.42 -1.34 6.82
CA SER A 308 12.60 -2.52 7.68
C SER A 308 13.13 -2.13 9.07
N GLY A 309 13.44 -3.10 9.92
CA GLY A 309 13.90 -2.91 11.31
C GLY A 309 12.76 -2.93 12.34
N HIS A 310 13.07 -2.59 13.60
CA HIS A 310 12.09 -2.61 14.71
C HIS A 310 10.93 -1.61 14.55
N TYR A 311 11.13 -0.55 13.77
CA TYR A 311 10.10 0.42 13.36
C TYR A 311 9.63 0.20 11.91
N GLY A 312 9.96 -0.96 11.36
CA GLY A 312 9.71 -1.34 9.98
C GLY A 312 8.23 -1.51 9.66
N ILE A 313 7.89 -1.28 8.39
CA ILE A 313 6.51 -1.29 7.90
C ILE A 313 5.83 -2.66 8.00
N VAL A 314 6.57 -3.75 7.84
CA VAL A 314 6.02 -5.12 7.92
C VAL A 314 5.64 -5.44 9.37
N ASN A 315 6.46 -5.04 10.33
CA ASN A 315 6.31 -5.38 11.74
C ASN A 315 5.46 -4.31 12.46
N SER A 316 4.39 -3.86 11.82
CA SER A 316 3.58 -2.75 12.30
C SER A 316 2.09 -3.09 12.37
N GLU A 317 1.44 -2.59 13.42
CA GLU A 317 -0.01 -2.69 13.60
C GLU A 317 -0.74 -1.98 12.45
N GLU A 318 -0.23 -0.85 11.96
CA GLU A 318 -0.77 -0.13 10.81
C GLU A 318 -0.80 -1.01 9.55
N GLY A 319 0.31 -1.72 9.31
CA GLY A 319 0.46 -2.65 8.20
C GLY A 319 -0.50 -3.82 8.29
N TYR A 320 -0.58 -4.45 9.47
CA TYR A 320 -1.51 -5.53 9.70
C TYR A 320 -2.98 -5.12 9.54
N GLN A 321 -3.38 -3.99 10.12
CA GLN A 321 -4.77 -3.54 10.04
C GLN A 321 -5.19 -3.18 8.61
N ASN A 322 -4.28 -2.66 7.79
CA ASN A 322 -4.51 -2.47 6.35
C ASN A 322 -4.57 -3.79 5.58
N LEU A 323 -3.63 -4.70 5.81
CA LEU A 323 -3.62 -6.03 5.19
C LEU A 323 -4.93 -6.77 5.47
N ARG A 324 -5.29 -6.90 6.74
CA ARG A 324 -6.49 -7.60 7.18
C ARG A 324 -7.76 -7.01 6.54
N ARG A 325 -7.90 -5.68 6.53
CA ARG A 325 -9.08 -5.02 5.95
C ARG A 325 -9.11 -5.11 4.42
N PHE A 326 -7.96 -5.06 3.76
CA PHE A 326 -7.90 -5.27 2.32
C PHE A 326 -8.22 -6.71 1.93
N LEU A 327 -7.80 -7.70 2.71
CA LEU A 327 -8.13 -9.10 2.40
C LEU A 327 -9.59 -9.44 2.74
N PHE A 328 -10.09 -9.01 3.91
CA PHE A 328 -11.35 -9.51 4.49
C PHE A 328 -12.39 -8.43 4.82
N GLY A 329 -12.10 -7.15 4.56
CA GLY A 329 -13.03 -6.06 4.83
C GLY A 329 -14.26 -6.09 3.92
N ASP A 330 -15.27 -5.34 4.29
CA ASP A 330 -16.60 -5.38 3.67
C ASP A 330 -16.82 -4.24 2.67
N VAL A 331 -16.23 -3.07 2.94
CA VAL A 331 -16.44 -1.85 2.16
C VAL A 331 -15.11 -1.21 1.83
N ARG A 332 -14.88 -0.89 0.56
CA ARG A 332 -13.78 -0.05 0.11
C ARG A 332 -14.21 1.41 0.12
N ALA A 333 -13.32 2.31 0.50
CA ALA A 333 -13.49 3.75 0.41
C ALA A 333 -12.23 4.40 -0.17
N ASP A 334 -12.37 5.07 -1.31
CA ASP A 334 -11.32 5.88 -1.92
C ASP A 334 -11.57 7.35 -1.60
N VAL A 335 -10.59 8.01 -0.97
CA VAL A 335 -10.72 9.40 -0.53
C VAL A 335 -9.90 10.32 -1.44
N THR A 336 -10.59 11.30 -2.02
CA THR A 336 -10.00 12.34 -2.86
C THR A 336 -10.42 13.72 -2.34
N MET A 337 -9.59 14.72 -2.54
CA MET A 337 -9.90 16.12 -2.25
C MET A 337 -9.97 16.92 -3.54
N LEU A 338 -10.99 17.75 -3.67
CA LEU A 338 -11.12 18.74 -4.73
C LEU A 338 -11.06 20.13 -4.08
N ILE A 339 -10.33 21.05 -4.70
CA ILE A 339 -10.25 22.44 -4.26
C ILE A 339 -11.01 23.27 -5.28
N ASP A 340 -12.11 23.87 -4.84
CA ASP A 340 -12.98 24.68 -5.68
C ASP A 340 -12.48 26.14 -5.75
N GLU A 341 -11.87 26.65 -4.67
CA GLU A 341 -11.36 28.03 -4.62
C GLU A 341 -10.22 28.19 -3.61
N ILE A 342 -9.23 29.02 -3.97
CA ILE A 342 -8.20 29.52 -3.04
C ILE A 342 -8.20 31.06 -3.09
N THR A 343 -8.27 31.67 -1.90
CA THR A 343 -8.07 33.11 -1.71
C THR A 343 -6.64 33.38 -1.25
N LEU A 344 -6.02 34.43 -1.79
CA LEU A 344 -4.63 34.79 -1.47
C LEU A 344 -4.57 35.79 -0.31
N PRO A 345 -3.40 35.98 0.32
CA PRO A 345 -3.19 37.08 1.25
C PRO A 345 -3.49 38.44 0.56
N PRO A 346 -4.15 39.41 1.22
CA PRO A 346 -4.62 40.64 0.55
C PRO A 346 -3.51 41.45 -0.15
N ARG A 347 -2.31 41.50 0.45
CA ARG A 347 -1.16 42.21 -0.15
C ARG A 347 -0.63 41.50 -1.39
N LEU A 348 -0.64 40.17 -1.39
CA LEU A 348 -0.24 39.38 -2.55
C LEU A 348 -1.26 39.50 -3.67
N GLU A 349 -2.56 39.43 -3.34
CA GLU A 349 -3.66 39.66 -4.28
C GLU A 349 -3.52 41.02 -5.00
N LYS A 350 -3.22 42.08 -4.24
CA LYS A 350 -2.96 43.41 -4.81
C LYS A 350 -1.72 43.45 -5.72
N ALA A 351 -0.65 42.74 -5.35
CA ALA A 351 0.60 42.74 -6.10
C ALA A 351 0.53 41.92 -7.40
N VAL A 352 -0.24 40.85 -7.39
CA VAL A 352 -0.44 40.00 -8.58
C VAL A 352 -1.41 40.62 -9.59
N GLY A 353 -2.38 41.40 -9.10
CA GLY A 353 -3.44 41.98 -9.94
C GLY A 353 -4.28 40.88 -10.60
N ASP A 354 -4.65 41.08 -11.87
CA ASP A 354 -5.52 40.14 -12.58
C ASP A 354 -4.78 38.88 -13.10
N ASN A 355 -3.44 38.85 -13.03
CA ASN A 355 -2.64 37.77 -13.60
C ASN A 355 -2.10 36.79 -12.54
N ARG A 356 -2.99 35.96 -11.98
CA ARG A 356 -2.64 34.94 -10.96
C ARG A 356 -1.64 33.88 -11.45
N GLN A 357 -1.39 33.74 -12.76
CA GLN A 357 -0.36 32.81 -13.28
C GLN A 357 1.08 33.20 -12.91
N ARG A 358 1.30 34.46 -12.52
CA ARG A 358 2.58 34.96 -12.00
C ARG A 358 2.95 34.35 -10.65
N ILE A 359 1.99 33.74 -9.94
CA ILE A 359 2.23 33.11 -8.65
C ILE A 359 2.69 31.67 -8.86
N LYS A 360 3.80 31.32 -8.22
CA LYS A 360 4.21 29.93 -8.02
C LYS A 360 4.11 29.60 -6.54
N ALA A 361 3.39 28.52 -6.24
CA ALA A 361 3.20 28.02 -4.88
C ALA A 361 2.93 26.51 -4.93
N ALA A 362 3.35 25.81 -3.88
CA ALA A 362 3.09 24.39 -3.72
C ALA A 362 2.49 24.13 -2.34
N TYR A 363 1.25 23.66 -2.33
CA TYR A 363 0.48 23.41 -1.13
C TYR A 363 0.84 22.04 -0.58
N ASN A 364 1.09 21.99 0.73
CA ASN A 364 1.20 20.75 1.48
C ASN A 364 -0.16 20.38 2.04
N ILE A 365 -0.60 19.16 1.74
CA ILE A 365 -1.87 18.59 2.18
C ILE A 365 -1.53 17.43 3.10
N GLU A 366 -1.96 17.54 4.35
CA GLU A 366 -1.88 16.51 5.37
C GLU A 366 -3.17 15.71 5.38
N ALA A 367 -3.05 14.39 5.52
CA ALA A 367 -4.19 13.49 5.60
C ALA A 367 -3.85 12.33 6.52
N ALA A 368 -4.58 12.21 7.61
CA ALA A 368 -4.51 11.07 8.53
C ALA A 368 -5.91 10.49 8.74
N ALA A 369 -5.98 9.17 8.89
CA ALA A 369 -7.21 8.43 8.87
C ALA A 369 -7.21 7.40 10.00
N ALA A 370 -8.25 7.44 10.82
CA ALA A 370 -8.44 6.55 11.95
C ALA A 370 -9.78 5.83 11.86
N VAL A 371 -9.81 4.59 12.31
CA VAL A 371 -11.05 3.81 12.46
C VAL A 371 -11.31 3.63 13.95
N ARG A 372 -12.57 3.74 14.36
CA ARG A 372 -12.95 3.55 15.77
C ARG A 372 -12.45 2.21 16.31
N GLY A 373 -11.91 2.23 17.53
CA GLY A 373 -11.35 1.05 18.21
C GLY A 373 -9.90 0.73 17.86
N LEU A 374 -9.31 1.35 16.83
CA LEU A 374 -7.87 1.28 16.58
C LEU A 374 -7.14 2.43 17.26
N ASN A 375 -5.96 2.13 17.78
CA ASN A 375 -5.06 3.07 18.44
C ASN A 375 -3.88 3.49 17.53
N VAL A 376 -4.03 3.23 16.22
CA VAL A 376 -3.08 3.61 15.18
C VAL A 376 -3.84 4.22 14.01
N PHE A 377 -3.16 5.04 13.21
CA PHE A 377 -3.70 5.52 11.95
C PHE A 377 -3.61 4.44 10.88
N VAL A 378 -4.69 4.23 10.12
CA VAL A 378 -4.69 3.33 8.95
C VAL A 378 -4.12 4.02 7.71
N ASN A 379 -4.08 5.35 7.71
CA ASN A 379 -3.28 6.15 6.78
C ASN A 379 -2.77 7.41 7.49
N GLU A 380 -1.53 7.81 7.23
CA GLU A 380 -0.96 9.04 7.77
C GLU A 380 0.06 9.67 6.81
N ARG A 381 -0.13 10.95 6.49
CA ARG A 381 0.82 11.80 5.78
C ARG A 381 0.81 13.20 6.39
N ARG A 382 1.96 13.68 6.85
CA ARG A 382 2.11 14.96 7.55
C ARG A 382 3.35 15.72 7.09
N VAL A 383 3.35 17.03 7.26
CA VAL A 383 4.51 17.88 6.96
C VAL A 383 5.62 17.66 7.98
N SER A 384 5.28 17.49 9.25
CA SER A 384 6.23 17.16 10.33
C SER A 384 6.94 15.83 10.12
N GLN A 385 6.35 14.94 9.32
CA GLN A 385 6.89 13.63 8.94
C GLN A 385 7.55 13.66 7.55
N GLU A 386 7.63 14.83 6.92
CA GLU A 386 8.16 15.00 5.56
C GLU A 386 7.49 14.07 4.55
N SER A 387 6.17 13.87 4.70
CA SER A 387 5.40 12.91 3.91
C SER A 387 4.14 13.50 3.30
N ALA A 388 3.78 14.74 3.64
CA ALA A 388 2.58 15.43 3.13
C ALA A 388 2.46 15.39 1.59
N ILE A 389 1.23 15.46 1.09
CA ILE A 389 0.98 15.52 -0.35
C ILE A 389 1.30 16.92 -0.84
N ARG A 390 2.28 17.06 -1.73
CA ARG A 390 2.62 18.35 -2.33
C ARG A 390 1.93 18.53 -3.68
N ARG A 391 1.23 19.64 -3.87
CA ARG A 391 0.54 19.98 -5.14
C ARG A 391 0.75 21.45 -5.51
N PRO A 392 1.21 21.75 -6.75
CA PRO A 392 1.31 23.12 -7.24
C PRO A 392 -0.06 23.81 -7.36
N TYR A 393 -0.09 25.14 -7.21
CA TYR A 393 -1.29 25.96 -7.41
C TYR A 393 -1.98 25.69 -8.75
N GLU A 394 -1.20 25.63 -9.83
CA GLU A 394 -1.66 25.34 -11.19
C GLU A 394 -2.53 24.08 -11.25
N GLN A 395 -2.08 23.00 -10.62
CA GLN A 395 -2.79 21.72 -10.64
C GLN A 395 -4.08 21.76 -9.83
N LEU A 396 -4.07 22.46 -8.69
CA LEU A 396 -5.20 22.49 -7.78
C LEU A 396 -6.32 23.40 -8.29
N VAL A 397 -5.99 24.58 -8.78
CA VAL A 397 -6.96 25.64 -9.07
C VAL A 397 -7.22 25.78 -10.56
N HIS A 398 -6.20 25.83 -11.42
CA HIS A 398 -6.39 26.04 -12.86
C HIS A 398 -6.83 24.75 -13.56
N GLU A 399 -6.18 23.64 -13.26
CA GLU A 399 -6.48 22.34 -13.87
C GLU A 399 -7.57 21.57 -13.12
N ASN A 400 -7.98 22.04 -11.93
CA ASN A 400 -8.94 21.40 -11.03
C ASN A 400 -8.67 19.90 -10.84
N LYS A 401 -7.38 19.52 -10.72
CA LYS A 401 -6.99 18.11 -10.61
C LYS A 401 -7.32 17.58 -9.21
N PRO A 402 -8.14 16.52 -9.09
CA PRO A 402 -8.41 15.89 -7.80
C PRO A 402 -7.13 15.37 -7.16
N VAL A 403 -7.01 15.56 -5.84
CA VAL A 403 -5.92 15.05 -5.03
C VAL A 403 -6.34 13.75 -4.38
N TYR A 404 -5.84 12.63 -4.89
CA TYR A 404 -6.01 11.35 -4.22
C TYR A 404 -5.25 11.35 -2.87
N LEU A 405 -5.96 11.04 -1.79
CA LEU A 405 -5.40 11.01 -0.44
C LEU A 405 -4.96 9.60 -0.06
N PHE A 406 -5.90 8.66 -0.01
CA PHE A 406 -5.68 7.24 0.33
C PHE A 406 -6.91 6.39 -0.03
N SER A 407 -6.74 5.06 0.02
CA SER A 407 -7.83 4.09 0.04
C SER A 407 -7.86 3.42 1.41
N GLY A 408 -9.05 3.31 1.99
CA GLY A 408 -9.30 2.58 3.23
C GLY A 408 -10.33 1.48 3.01
N TYR A 409 -10.35 0.50 3.91
CA TYR A 409 -11.30 -0.60 3.90
C TYR A 409 -11.95 -0.70 5.28
N LEU A 410 -13.27 -0.75 5.34
CA LEU A 410 -14.01 -0.86 6.59
C LEU A 410 -14.45 -2.32 6.78
N SER A 411 -14.46 -2.77 8.04
CA SER A 411 -14.97 -4.09 8.39
C SER A 411 -16.16 -3.97 9.32
N LYS A 412 -17.24 -4.68 9.01
CA LYS A 412 -18.43 -4.83 9.85
C LYS A 412 -18.10 -5.49 11.20
N ARG A 413 -17.04 -6.31 11.25
CA ARG A 413 -16.53 -6.95 12.48
C ARG A 413 -15.81 -5.98 13.42
N ALA A 414 -15.45 -4.79 12.94
CA ALA A 414 -14.82 -3.77 13.77
C ALA A 414 -15.85 -2.89 14.52
N LYS A 415 -17.14 -3.25 14.51
CA LYS A 415 -18.16 -2.60 15.32
C LYS A 415 -17.90 -2.94 16.79
N THR A 416 -17.73 -1.92 17.62
CA THR A 416 -17.60 -2.04 19.06
C THR A 416 -18.96 -2.35 19.68
N GLU A 417 -19.16 -3.61 20.10
CA GLU A 417 -20.41 -4.07 20.75
C GLU A 417 -20.75 -3.23 22.00
N ASP A 418 -19.73 -2.80 22.75
CA ASP A 418 -19.86 -2.10 24.04
C ASP A 418 -20.31 -0.63 23.95
N THR A 419 -20.41 -0.04 22.75
CA THR A 419 -20.65 1.42 22.61
C THR A 419 -22.10 1.81 22.42
N GLY A 420 -23.03 0.85 22.27
CA GLY A 420 -24.42 1.10 21.89
C GLY A 420 -24.62 1.73 20.48
N ASP A 421 -23.55 2.26 19.87
CA ASP A 421 -23.55 2.86 18.55
C ASP A 421 -23.08 1.88 17.47
N THR A 422 -24.02 1.39 16.68
CA THR A 422 -23.79 0.40 15.61
C THR A 422 -23.19 0.97 14.32
N ALA A 423 -22.89 2.28 14.28
CA ALA A 423 -22.24 2.92 13.13
C ALA A 423 -20.87 2.32 12.84
N LEU A 424 -20.55 2.16 11.55
CA LEU A 424 -19.15 2.12 11.14
C LEU A 424 -18.64 3.57 11.15
N ALA A 425 -17.76 3.86 12.11
CA ALA A 425 -17.21 5.20 12.32
C ALA A 425 -15.77 5.28 11.83
N PHE A 426 -15.52 6.28 10.99
CA PHE A 426 -14.22 6.58 10.40
C PHE A 426 -13.94 8.08 10.51
N ALA A 427 -12.71 8.45 10.83
CA ALA A 427 -12.30 9.85 10.99
C ALA A 427 -11.14 10.20 10.08
N ILE A 428 -11.20 11.37 9.44
CA ILE A 428 -10.16 11.94 8.58
C ILE A 428 -9.70 13.26 9.18
N ASP A 429 -8.47 13.31 9.69
CA ASP A 429 -7.78 14.56 10.02
C ASP A 429 -7.12 15.10 8.75
N ILE A 430 -7.51 16.30 8.34
CA ILE A 430 -7.05 16.92 7.10
C ILE A 430 -6.56 18.34 7.36
N GLY A 431 -5.44 18.69 6.73
CA GLY A 431 -4.87 20.03 6.79
C GLY A 431 -4.34 20.46 5.43
N VAL A 432 -4.58 21.71 5.05
CA VAL A 432 -3.98 22.33 3.86
C VAL A 432 -3.19 23.55 4.33
N GLN A 433 -1.87 23.51 4.23
CA GLN A 433 -1.00 24.58 4.73
C GLN A 433 -0.96 25.79 3.80
N VAL A 434 -0.76 26.96 4.40
CA VAL A 434 -0.41 28.18 3.67
C VAL A 434 1.00 27.99 3.09
N PRO A 435 1.18 28.03 1.77
CA PRO A 435 2.50 27.84 1.17
C PRO A 435 3.32 29.13 1.29
N VAL A 436 4.63 28.98 1.14
CA VAL A 436 5.47 30.11 0.72
C VAL A 436 5.14 30.41 -0.74
N TYR A 437 4.71 31.64 -1.01
CA TYR A 437 4.41 32.09 -2.37
C TYR A 437 5.67 32.66 -3.04
N GLU A 438 5.75 32.52 -4.34
CA GLU A 438 6.74 33.17 -5.20
C GLU A 438 6.00 34.02 -6.23
N LEU A 439 6.40 35.28 -6.36
CA LEU A 439 5.89 36.22 -7.35
C LEU A 439 7.07 36.70 -8.20
N ASP A 440 6.99 36.53 -9.51
CA ASP A 440 8.03 36.93 -10.48
C ASP A 440 9.45 36.47 -10.07
N ARG A 441 9.59 35.20 -9.66
CA ARG A 441 10.85 34.58 -9.22
C ARG A 441 11.43 35.09 -7.89
N ARG A 442 10.62 35.78 -7.09
CA ARG A 442 11.01 36.23 -5.74
C ARG A 442 10.07 35.67 -4.69
N PHE A 443 10.64 35.12 -3.62
CA PHE A 443 9.85 34.65 -2.49
C PHE A 443 9.10 35.81 -1.83
N TRP A 444 7.82 35.57 -1.57
CA TRP A 444 6.93 36.49 -0.90
C TRP A 444 6.76 36.06 0.56
N MET A 445 7.58 36.62 1.45
CA MET A 445 7.52 36.33 2.90
C MET A 445 6.67 37.34 3.68
N ASN A 446 6.17 38.40 3.03
CA ASN A 446 5.47 39.48 3.71
C ASN A 446 4.16 39.01 4.34
N GLY A 447 4.13 38.90 5.67
CA GLY A 447 2.99 38.42 6.45
C GLY A 447 2.81 36.90 6.44
N HIS A 448 3.82 36.15 5.98
CA HIS A 448 3.84 34.69 6.07
C HIS A 448 4.16 34.25 7.50
N PHE A 449 3.37 33.32 8.03
CA PHE A 449 3.65 32.61 9.27
C PHE A 449 3.83 31.14 8.96
N GLU A 450 4.99 30.59 9.32
CA GLU A 450 5.29 29.18 9.10
C GLU A 450 4.35 28.30 9.92
N GLY A 451 3.83 27.23 9.32
CA GLY A 451 2.86 26.33 9.95
C GLY A 451 1.40 26.80 9.92
N GLY A 452 1.08 27.91 9.24
CA GLY A 452 -0.30 28.34 9.03
C GLY A 452 -1.11 27.38 8.13
N TYR A 453 -2.44 27.33 8.33
CA TYR A 453 -3.36 26.50 7.54
C TYR A 453 -4.41 27.36 6.82
N LEU A 454 -4.67 27.03 5.55
CA LEU A 454 -5.87 27.49 4.83
C LEU A 454 -7.14 26.82 5.36
N PHE A 455 -7.00 25.56 5.78
CA PHE A 455 -8.04 24.75 6.38
C PHE A 455 -7.39 23.64 7.21
N ARG A 456 -7.97 23.36 8.38
CA ARG A 456 -7.64 22.17 9.17
C ARG A 456 -8.86 21.74 9.96
N ASP A 457 -9.22 20.47 9.87
CA ASP A 457 -10.30 19.91 10.67
C ASP A 457 -10.20 18.38 10.75
N LYS A 458 -10.89 17.80 11.73
CA LYS A 458 -11.12 16.35 11.79
C LYS A 458 -12.56 16.06 11.42
N ILE A 459 -12.73 15.21 10.42
CA ILE A 459 -14.02 14.89 9.83
C ILE A 459 -14.41 13.50 10.29
N THR A 460 -15.45 13.40 11.12
CA THR A 460 -16.01 12.11 11.55
C THR A 460 -17.13 11.72 10.60
N ILE A 461 -17.12 10.46 10.14
CA ILE A 461 -18.09 9.91 9.19
C ILE A 461 -18.71 8.66 9.83
N HIS A 462 -20.04 8.61 9.88
CA HIS A 462 -20.81 7.47 10.37
C HIS A 462 -21.60 6.84 9.22
N VAL A 463 -21.41 5.54 9.04
CA VAL A 463 -22.18 4.71 8.10
C VAL A 463 -23.05 3.74 8.90
N ARG A 464 -24.37 3.85 8.76
CA ARG A 464 -25.34 2.98 9.46
C ARG A 464 -26.22 2.25 8.44
N PRO A 465 -26.02 0.94 8.26
CA PRO A 465 -27.00 0.09 7.57
C PRO A 465 -28.33 0.08 8.33
N ARG A 466 -29.44 0.22 7.61
CA ARG A 466 -30.81 0.08 8.13
C ARG A 466 -31.63 -0.80 7.18
N ALA A 467 -32.82 -1.23 7.63
CA ALA A 467 -33.72 -2.06 6.82
C ALA A 467 -34.21 -1.37 5.53
N ASP A 468 -34.26 -0.04 5.52
CA ASP A 468 -34.71 0.82 4.42
C ASP A 468 -33.56 1.44 3.60
N GLY A 469 -32.31 1.09 3.91
CA GLY A 469 -31.13 1.60 3.20
C GLY A 469 -29.97 1.96 4.14
N THR A 470 -28.86 2.43 3.58
CA THR A 470 -27.70 2.86 4.37
C THR A 470 -27.73 4.38 4.56
N THR A 471 -27.60 4.83 5.81
CA THR A 471 -27.48 6.25 6.13
C THR A 471 -26.03 6.66 6.32
N PHE A 472 -25.69 7.81 5.74
CA PHE A 472 -24.34 8.40 5.79
C PHE A 472 -24.43 9.74 6.49
N ARG A 473 -23.59 9.94 7.50
CA ARG A 473 -23.52 11.22 8.23
C ARG A 473 -22.09 11.66 8.40
N TYR A 474 -21.89 12.97 8.54
CA TYR A 474 -20.59 13.53 8.85
C TYR A 474 -20.68 14.65 9.89
N GLY A 475 -19.54 14.98 10.49
CA GLY A 475 -19.36 16.15 11.33
C GLY A 475 -17.92 16.66 11.27
N LEU A 476 -17.79 17.97 11.40
CA LEU A 476 -16.51 18.66 11.50
C LEU A 476 -16.24 18.91 12.98
N GLU A 477 -15.12 18.43 13.51
CA GLU A 477 -14.76 18.51 14.92
C GLU A 477 -14.80 19.96 15.42
N SER A 478 -14.33 20.92 14.61
CA SER A 478 -14.36 22.36 14.92
C SER A 478 -15.74 22.94 15.22
N SER A 479 -16.81 22.33 14.70
CA SER A 479 -18.18 22.86 14.81
C SER A 479 -19.15 21.93 15.53
N SER A 480 -18.87 20.63 15.51
CA SER A 480 -19.76 19.58 16.03
C SER A 480 -19.20 18.92 17.29
N GLY A 481 -17.94 19.18 17.63
CA GLY A 481 -17.22 18.49 18.70
C GLY A 481 -16.65 17.14 18.26
N PRO A 482 -15.80 16.52 19.11
CA PRO A 482 -15.13 15.26 18.80
C PRO A 482 -16.12 14.13 18.54
N SER A 483 -15.84 13.31 17.54
CA SER A 483 -16.61 12.09 17.19
C SER A 483 -18.08 12.29 16.82
N ALA A 484 -18.56 13.54 16.72
CA ALA A 484 -19.93 13.82 16.32
C ALA A 484 -20.10 13.78 14.80
N ALA A 485 -21.21 13.21 14.33
CA ALA A 485 -21.61 13.22 12.91
C ALA A 485 -23.08 13.66 12.74
N PRO A 486 -23.41 14.94 13.00
CA PRO A 486 -24.79 15.40 13.02
C PRO A 486 -25.38 15.70 11.63
N ARG A 487 -24.57 15.88 10.59
CA ARG A 487 -25.04 16.29 9.26
C ARG A 487 -25.28 15.06 8.38
N MET A 488 -26.41 15.02 7.67
CA MET A 488 -26.71 13.94 6.72
C MET A 488 -25.94 14.14 5.41
N LEU A 489 -25.52 13.04 4.78
CA LEU A 489 -25.00 13.03 3.42
C LEU A 489 -25.99 12.30 2.51
N THR A 490 -26.23 12.88 1.35
CA THR A 490 -26.98 12.22 0.27
C THR A 490 -25.99 11.47 -0.61
N PRO A 491 -26.07 10.13 -0.68
CA PRO A 491 -25.23 9.36 -1.60
C PRO A 491 -25.60 9.66 -3.04
N ILE A 492 -24.58 9.83 -3.89
CA ILE A 492 -24.72 9.95 -5.34
C ILE A 492 -24.20 8.65 -5.94
N GLU A 493 -25.00 7.97 -6.76
CA GLU A 493 -24.51 6.82 -7.51
C GLU A 493 -23.79 7.31 -8.77
N ASN A 494 -22.57 6.81 -9.01
CA ASN A 494 -21.85 7.09 -10.25
C ASN A 494 -22.17 6.06 -11.34
N GLU A 495 -21.69 6.30 -12.56
CA GLU A 495 -21.89 5.44 -13.73
C GLU A 495 -21.43 3.97 -13.53
N ASN A 496 -20.58 3.72 -12.54
CA ASN A 496 -20.06 2.39 -12.21
C ASN A 496 -20.79 1.75 -11.01
N GLY A 497 -21.95 2.27 -10.60
CA GLY A 497 -22.73 1.78 -9.46
C GLY A 497 -22.05 2.00 -8.10
N ARG A 498 -21.04 2.88 -8.01
CA ARG A 498 -20.36 3.20 -6.75
C ARG A 498 -21.04 4.38 -6.07
N ILE A 499 -21.10 4.32 -4.75
CA ILE A 499 -21.62 5.41 -3.93
C ILE A 499 -20.54 6.49 -3.81
N VAL A 500 -20.92 7.73 -4.10
CA VAL A 500 -20.07 8.91 -3.96
C VAL A 500 -20.69 9.80 -2.89
N LEU A 501 -19.87 10.16 -1.90
CA LEU A 501 -20.22 11.08 -0.83
C LEU A 501 -19.34 12.33 -0.95
N GLU A 502 -19.94 13.51 -0.95
CA GLU A 502 -19.22 14.78 -0.98
C GLU A 502 -19.41 15.54 0.33
N ILE A 503 -18.29 15.87 0.99
CA ILE A 503 -18.25 16.60 2.25
C ILE A 503 -17.61 17.96 1.99
N PRO A 504 -18.34 19.08 2.15
CA PRO A 504 -17.77 20.41 1.97
C PRO A 504 -16.75 20.72 3.09
N ILE A 505 -15.64 21.33 2.69
CA ILE A 505 -14.54 21.74 3.57
C ILE A 505 -14.10 23.18 3.24
N GLY A 506 -13.56 23.88 4.24
CA GLY A 506 -13.18 25.29 4.10
C GLY A 506 -14.36 26.26 4.26
N PHE A 507 -14.25 27.46 3.68
CA PHE A 507 -15.30 28.47 3.77
C PHE A 507 -16.53 28.12 2.93
N ALA A 508 -17.70 28.61 3.33
CA ALA A 508 -18.95 28.38 2.60
C ALA A 508 -18.96 29.11 1.24
N GLU A 509 -19.61 28.52 0.23
CA GLU A 509 -19.72 29.09 -1.13
C GLU A 509 -20.19 30.54 -1.16
N ASN A 510 -21.23 30.85 -0.38
CA ASN A 510 -21.84 32.18 -0.28
C ASN A 510 -21.39 32.94 0.98
N ALA A 511 -20.18 32.66 1.50
CA ALA A 511 -19.66 33.37 2.67
C ALA A 511 -19.56 34.88 2.38
N ALA A 512 -20.27 35.69 3.19
CA ALA A 512 -20.28 37.15 3.07
C ALA A 512 -18.86 37.75 3.16
N ALA A 513 -17.98 37.13 3.94
CA ALA A 513 -16.56 37.44 4.00
C ALA A 513 -15.74 36.15 3.88
N LYS A 514 -14.95 36.04 2.80
CA LYS A 514 -14.02 34.92 2.60
C LYS A 514 -12.72 35.17 3.37
N PRO A 515 -12.16 34.18 4.09
CA PRO A 515 -10.83 34.27 4.68
C PRO A 515 -9.78 34.62 3.61
N LYS A 516 -8.72 35.36 3.97
CA LYS A 516 -7.64 35.76 3.05
C LYS A 516 -6.29 35.68 3.77
N PRO A 517 -5.49 34.60 3.59
CA PRO A 517 -5.74 33.48 2.68
C PRO A 517 -6.75 32.46 3.25
N GLY A 518 -7.29 31.63 2.38
CA GLY A 518 -8.23 30.57 2.74
C GLY A 518 -8.51 29.64 1.56
N MET A 519 -9.27 28.57 1.81
CA MET A 519 -9.73 27.67 0.75
C MET A 519 -11.20 27.29 0.93
N ARG A 520 -11.80 26.89 -0.19
CA ARG A 520 -13.05 26.13 -0.26
C ARG A 520 -12.81 24.90 -1.12
N GLY A 521 -13.37 23.78 -0.70
CA GLY A 521 -13.27 22.54 -1.44
C GLY A 521 -14.23 21.48 -0.92
N ARG A 522 -14.02 20.25 -1.38
CA ARG A 522 -14.79 19.08 -0.97
C ARG A 522 -13.88 17.87 -0.79
N LEU A 523 -14.17 17.08 0.24
CA LEU A 523 -13.73 15.69 0.25
C LEU A 523 -14.75 14.84 -0.49
N ARG A 524 -14.28 14.07 -1.45
CA ARG A 524 -15.06 13.09 -2.19
C ARG A 524 -14.63 11.69 -1.77
N ILE A 525 -15.57 10.93 -1.24
CA ILE A 525 -15.38 9.54 -0.82
C ILE A 525 -16.17 8.66 -1.79
N THR A 526 -15.47 7.85 -2.57
CA THR A 526 -16.08 6.84 -3.44
C THR A 526 -16.04 5.51 -2.71
N ALA A 527 -17.20 4.97 -2.38
CA ALA A 527 -17.37 3.73 -1.64
C ALA A 527 -18.04 2.63 -2.48
N SER A 528 -17.64 1.38 -2.24
CA SER A 528 -18.24 0.20 -2.85
C SER A 528 -18.16 -1.01 -1.92
N PRO A 529 -19.06 -2.01 -2.06
CA PRO A 529 -18.83 -3.33 -1.51
C PRO A 529 -17.46 -3.89 -1.92
N TRP A 530 -16.87 -4.74 -1.07
CA TRP A 530 -15.54 -5.30 -1.31
C TRP A 530 -15.50 -6.83 -1.29
N ASN A 531 -15.82 -7.46 -0.16
CA ASN A 531 -15.93 -8.92 -0.03
C ASN A 531 -17.36 -9.30 0.37
N GLY A 532 -18.28 -9.31 -0.58
CA GLY A 532 -19.68 -9.64 -0.35
C GLY A 532 -20.60 -8.96 -1.35
N ASP A 533 -21.79 -9.52 -1.50
CA ASP A 533 -22.88 -9.02 -2.34
C ASP A 533 -23.40 -7.64 -1.90
#